data_AF-A0A7C4SHV2-F1
#
_entry.id   AF-A0A7C4SHV2-F1
#
_cell.length_a   1.000
_cell.length_b   1.000
_cell.length_c   1.000
_cell.angle_alpha   90.00
_cell.angle_beta   90.00
_cell.angle_gamma   90.00
#
_symmetry.space_group_name_H-M   'P 1'
#
loop_
_entity.id
_entity.type
_entity.pdbx_description
1 polymer ?
#
loop_
_entity_poly.entity_id
_entity_poly.type
_entity_poly.pdbx_seq_one_letter_code
_entity_poly.pdbx_strand_id
1 'polypeptide(L)'
;MPQFVGLAYSSWEEMVFGRALRPLRYGLGLEVGTGRVVPELKYWPSRGADEAGRIVEEFASITRGALERAVDLGMGALQLETELSHAATMNPKIAREIVEVQKGIIERYHSEYGIALALRVTVADIRWSREVDRREALARMLETFEQAAEAGADVLSIESIGGKEVFDYSIMRGDLKGIALALGVLAPADVARLWREISSITAKRKTLAGGDSACGFANTAMKLASGFKSRMLPHTLAALVRAMSAPRTLKAFEEGAVGPGKDCAYENVI
;
A
#
# COMPACT_ATOMS: atom_id res chain seq x y z
N MET A 1 -7.83 -20.14 2.47
CA MET A 1 -8.49 -19.28 3.48
C MET A 1 -9.94 -19.04 3.06
N PRO A 2 -10.88 -18.77 3.98
CA PRO A 2 -12.30 -18.64 3.63
C PRO A 2 -12.56 -17.37 2.82
N GLN A 3 -13.41 -17.47 1.81
CA GLN A 3 -13.90 -16.34 1.01
C GLN A 3 -14.95 -15.55 1.80
N PHE A 4 -15.07 -14.25 1.52
CA PHE A 4 -16.16 -13.45 2.07
C PHE A 4 -17.47 -13.81 1.36
N VAL A 5 -18.45 -14.31 2.12
CA VAL A 5 -19.77 -14.73 1.60
C VAL A 5 -20.91 -13.82 2.07
N GLY A 6 -20.58 -12.73 2.76
CA GLY A 6 -21.55 -11.76 3.28
C GLY A 6 -20.88 -10.47 3.70
N LEU A 7 -21.68 -9.41 3.87
CA LEU A 7 -21.22 -8.10 4.32
C LEU A 7 -20.95 -8.13 5.83
N ALA A 8 -19.95 -7.37 6.27
CA ALA A 8 -19.62 -7.24 7.69
C ALA A 8 -20.60 -6.32 8.43
N TYR A 9 -21.12 -5.29 7.76
CA TYR A 9 -22.13 -4.37 8.28
C TYR A 9 -23.51 -4.76 7.80
N SER A 10 -24.53 -4.53 8.64
CA SER A 10 -25.92 -4.81 8.27
C SER A 10 -26.52 -3.70 7.40
N SER A 11 -26.01 -2.47 7.56
CA SER A 11 -26.42 -1.28 6.81
C SER A 11 -25.24 -0.34 6.54
N TRP A 12 -25.30 0.41 5.44
CA TRP A 12 -24.25 1.38 5.08
C TRP A 12 -24.21 2.58 6.05
N GLU A 13 -25.32 2.88 6.72
CA GLU A 13 -25.45 3.93 7.73
C GLU A 13 -24.57 3.67 8.97
N GLU A 14 -24.16 2.41 9.21
CA GLU A 14 -23.23 2.07 10.29
C GLU A 14 -21.78 2.43 9.95
N MET A 15 -21.47 2.63 8.66
CA MET A 15 -20.12 2.91 8.18
C MET A 15 -19.81 4.40 8.35
N VAL A 16 -18.96 4.72 9.33
CA VAL A 16 -18.52 6.09 9.60
C VAL A 16 -17.01 6.17 9.71
N PHE A 17 -16.43 7.30 9.29
CA PHE A 17 -14.98 7.51 9.35
C PHE A 17 -14.43 7.34 10.78
N GLY A 18 -13.26 6.70 10.87
CA GLY A 18 -12.56 6.49 12.13
C GLY A 18 -13.10 5.33 12.98
N ARG A 19 -14.20 4.66 12.61
CA ARG A 19 -14.70 3.45 13.27
C ARG A 19 -14.64 2.25 12.33
N ALA A 20 -14.23 1.10 12.86
CA ALA A 20 -14.27 -0.17 12.16
C ALA A 20 -14.71 -1.29 13.11
N LEU A 21 -15.41 -2.31 12.60
CA LEU A 21 -15.81 -3.49 13.38
C LEU A 21 -14.63 -4.26 13.98
N ARG A 22 -13.46 -4.15 13.35
CA ARG A 22 -12.19 -4.75 13.80
C ARG A 22 -11.13 -3.65 13.91
N PRO A 23 -11.07 -2.91 15.02
CA PRO A 23 -10.02 -1.93 15.24
C PRO A 23 -8.65 -2.60 15.31
N LEU A 24 -7.60 -1.86 14.95
CA LEU A 24 -6.22 -2.35 14.96
C LEU A 24 -5.37 -1.54 15.93
N ARG A 25 -4.40 -2.21 16.55
CA ARG A 25 -3.39 -1.61 17.42
C ARG A 25 -2.01 -2.06 16.95
N TYR A 26 -1.13 -1.12 16.66
CA TYR A 26 0.19 -1.40 16.08
C TYR A 26 1.13 -0.20 16.26
N GLY A 27 2.38 -0.34 15.83
CA GLY A 27 3.39 0.69 16.00
C GLY A 27 3.61 1.05 17.47
N LEU A 28 3.88 2.32 17.70
CA LEU A 28 4.15 2.91 18.99
C LEU A 28 2.88 3.59 19.50
N GLY A 29 2.00 2.80 20.11
CA GLY A 29 0.75 3.28 20.73
C GLY A 29 -0.34 3.71 19.73
N LEU A 30 -0.22 3.34 18.45
CA LEU A 30 -1.20 3.73 17.43
C LEU A 30 -2.42 2.81 17.44
N GLU A 31 -3.62 3.40 17.37
CA GLU A 31 -4.88 2.69 17.24
C GLU A 31 -5.71 3.28 16.09
N VAL A 32 -6.29 2.43 15.24
CA VAL A 32 -7.19 2.84 14.15
C VAL A 32 -8.50 2.08 14.21
N GLY A 33 -9.57 2.72 13.74
CA GLY A 33 -10.93 2.16 13.82
C GLY A 33 -11.57 2.28 15.20
N THR A 34 -10.95 2.98 16.15
CA THR A 34 -11.41 3.15 17.55
C THR A 34 -12.23 4.42 17.79
N GLY A 35 -12.68 5.10 16.74
CA GLY A 35 -13.48 6.33 16.81
C GLY A 35 -12.72 7.61 16.49
N ARG A 36 -11.49 7.52 15.95
CA ARG A 36 -10.70 8.65 15.48
C ARG A 36 -10.09 8.35 14.12
N VAL A 37 -10.00 9.38 13.28
CA VAL A 37 -9.24 9.32 12.02
C VAL A 37 -7.79 9.67 12.33
N VAL A 38 -6.87 8.81 11.89
CA VAL A 38 -5.44 9.01 12.01
C VAL A 38 -4.91 9.51 10.66
N PRO A 39 -4.14 10.60 10.62
CA PRO A 39 -3.49 11.04 9.40
C PRO A 39 -2.38 10.05 9.00
N GLU A 40 -2.30 9.71 7.73
CA GLU A 40 -1.18 8.99 7.12
C GLU A 40 -0.49 9.92 6.14
N LEU A 41 0.79 10.24 6.41
CA LEU A 41 1.60 11.09 5.55
C LEU A 41 2.48 10.25 4.64
N LYS A 42 2.24 10.36 3.34
CA LYS A 42 3.10 9.84 2.29
C LYS A 42 4.05 10.92 1.77
N TYR A 43 5.28 10.53 1.48
CA TYR A 43 6.33 11.42 1.00
C TYR A 43 7.23 10.70 -0.02
N TRP A 44 7.96 11.51 -0.79
CA TRP A 44 8.93 11.02 -1.75
C TRP A 44 10.26 11.80 -1.58
N PRO A 45 11.41 11.11 -1.68
CA PRO A 45 12.71 11.75 -1.74
C PRO A 45 12.84 12.57 -3.04
N SER A 46 13.87 13.41 -3.10
CA SER A 46 14.14 14.22 -4.28
C SER A 46 14.47 13.34 -5.49
N ARG A 47 14.16 13.83 -6.69
CA ARG A 47 14.54 13.15 -7.93
C ARG A 47 16.06 13.05 -8.00
N GLY A 48 16.61 11.86 -8.23
CA GLY A 48 18.06 11.64 -8.30
C GLY A 48 18.67 11.14 -6.98
N ALA A 49 17.91 11.02 -5.89
CA ALA A 49 18.43 10.63 -4.58
C ALA A 49 18.99 9.19 -4.57
N ASP A 50 18.34 8.27 -5.29
CA ASP A 50 18.79 6.90 -5.48
C ASP A 50 20.14 6.86 -6.21
N GLU A 51 20.25 7.54 -7.35
CA GLU A 51 21.46 7.60 -8.17
C GLU A 51 22.63 8.30 -7.45
N ALA A 52 22.32 9.27 -6.60
CA ALA A 52 23.29 9.97 -5.77
C ALA A 52 23.69 9.18 -4.50
N GLY A 53 23.06 8.04 -4.21
CA GLY A 53 23.30 7.26 -3.00
C GLY A 53 22.89 7.95 -1.70
N ARG A 54 21.99 8.95 -1.78
CA ARG A 54 21.53 9.77 -0.63
C ARG A 54 20.14 9.38 -0.12
N ILE A 55 19.57 8.31 -0.67
CA ILE A 55 18.18 7.89 -0.40
C ILE A 55 17.87 7.70 1.10
N VAL A 56 18.78 7.05 1.84
CA VAL A 56 18.65 6.81 3.29
C VAL A 56 18.65 8.12 4.07
N GLU A 57 19.58 9.03 3.76
CA GLU A 57 19.68 10.33 4.42
C GLU A 57 18.47 11.23 4.13
N GLU A 58 17.95 11.20 2.90
CA GLU A 58 16.77 11.97 2.53
C GLU A 58 15.52 11.47 3.25
N PHE A 59 15.29 10.15 3.32
CA PHE A 59 14.19 9.60 4.11
C PHE A 59 14.33 9.94 5.60
N ALA A 60 15.53 9.91 6.15
CA ALA A 60 15.79 10.34 7.52
C ALA A 60 15.45 11.83 7.73
N SER A 61 15.83 12.70 6.78
CA SER A 61 15.53 14.14 6.83
C SER A 61 14.03 14.41 6.75
N ILE A 62 13.32 13.77 5.81
CA ILE A 62 11.87 13.88 5.65
C ILE A 62 11.15 13.42 6.92
N THR A 63 11.57 12.29 7.49
CA THR A 63 10.97 11.74 8.72
C THR A 63 11.10 12.72 9.88
N ARG A 64 12.29 13.31 10.09
CA ARG A 64 12.48 14.34 11.11
C ARG A 64 11.58 15.55 10.86
N GLY A 65 11.58 16.10 9.65
CA GLY A 65 10.78 17.28 9.32
C GLY A 65 9.27 17.05 9.50
N ALA A 66 8.76 15.87 9.14
CA ALA A 66 7.37 15.51 9.33
C ALA A 66 7.00 15.39 10.81
N LEU A 67 7.82 14.71 11.61
CA LEU A 67 7.55 14.48 13.03
C LEU A 67 7.72 15.75 13.87
N GLU A 68 8.72 16.58 13.55
CA GLU A 68 8.89 17.90 14.17
C GLU A 68 7.60 18.72 13.99
N ARG A 69 7.12 18.80 12.75
CA ARG A 69 5.88 19.54 12.45
C ARG A 69 4.66 18.94 13.15
N ALA A 70 4.60 17.62 13.29
CA ALA A 70 3.49 16.94 13.95
C ALA A 70 3.45 17.27 15.46
N VAL A 71 4.60 17.25 16.11
CA VAL A 71 4.76 17.62 17.53
C VAL A 71 4.45 19.10 17.74
N ASP A 72 4.98 19.99 16.89
CA ASP A 72 4.71 21.44 16.93
C ASP A 72 3.21 21.78 16.85
N LEU A 73 2.46 20.99 16.07
CA LEU A 73 1.02 21.14 15.90
C LEU A 73 0.20 20.47 17.01
N GLY A 74 0.85 19.80 17.97
CA GLY A 74 0.18 19.07 19.05
C GLY A 74 -0.60 17.84 18.58
N MET A 75 -0.16 17.20 17.49
CA MET A 75 -0.81 16.00 16.98
C MET A 75 -0.65 14.83 17.95
N GLY A 76 -1.76 14.16 18.28
CA GLY A 76 -1.72 12.98 19.16
C GLY A 76 -1.33 11.68 18.46
N ALA A 77 -1.44 11.63 17.14
CA ALA A 77 -1.15 10.44 16.34
C ALA A 77 -0.77 10.80 14.89
N LEU A 78 0.19 10.07 14.31
CA LEU A 78 0.56 10.17 12.91
C LEU A 78 1.12 8.84 12.39
N GLN A 79 0.63 8.37 11.24
CA GLN A 79 1.26 7.30 10.48
C GLN A 79 2.11 7.89 9.36
N LEU A 80 3.28 7.32 9.13
CA LEU A 80 4.14 7.65 7.99
C LEU A 80 4.10 6.50 6.98
N GLU A 81 4.06 6.81 5.68
CA GLU A 81 4.15 5.82 4.61
C GLU A 81 5.36 6.10 3.72
N THR A 82 6.25 5.09 3.64
CA THR A 82 7.35 5.05 2.68
C THR A 82 6.99 4.13 1.52
N GLU A 83 6.73 4.70 0.35
CA GLU A 83 6.69 3.95 -0.92
C GLU A 83 8.12 3.76 -1.43
N LEU A 84 8.60 2.52 -1.48
CA LEU A 84 9.93 2.22 -1.97
C LEU A 84 9.99 2.42 -3.49
N SER A 85 11.12 2.92 -3.98
CA SER A 85 11.39 2.98 -5.42
C SER A 85 11.65 1.57 -5.97
N HIS A 86 11.62 1.43 -7.30
CA HIS A 86 12.04 0.18 -7.97
C HIS A 86 13.48 -0.18 -7.58
N ALA A 87 14.38 0.81 -7.58
CA ALA A 87 15.80 0.63 -7.23
C ALA A 87 15.98 0.19 -5.77
N ALA A 88 15.30 0.85 -4.83
CA ALA A 88 15.34 0.49 -3.42
C ALA A 88 14.74 -0.91 -3.18
N THR A 89 13.67 -1.29 -3.89
CA THR A 89 13.08 -2.63 -3.79
C THR A 89 13.94 -3.72 -4.42
N MET A 90 14.72 -3.38 -5.45
CA MET A 90 15.67 -4.29 -6.08
C MET A 90 16.90 -4.58 -5.21
N ASN A 91 17.12 -3.75 -4.17
CA ASN A 91 18.20 -3.87 -3.20
C ASN A 91 17.66 -3.97 -1.76
N PRO A 92 17.32 -5.19 -1.29
CA PRO A 92 16.74 -5.41 0.04
C PRO A 92 17.56 -4.79 1.19
N LYS A 93 18.89 -4.69 1.04
CA LYS A 93 19.76 -4.05 2.03
C LYS A 93 19.49 -2.54 2.14
N ILE A 94 19.35 -1.85 1.02
CA ILE A 94 19.00 -0.42 1.03
C ILE A 94 17.61 -0.21 1.63
N ALA A 95 16.64 -1.06 1.26
CA ALA A 95 15.31 -1.01 1.87
C ALA A 95 15.37 -1.17 3.40
N ARG A 96 16.19 -2.11 3.91
CA ARG A 96 16.45 -2.27 5.34
C ARG A 96 16.99 -1.00 5.97
N GLU A 97 18.06 -0.42 5.40
CA GLU A 97 18.71 0.78 5.92
C GLU A 97 17.75 1.98 5.99
N ILE A 98 16.89 2.15 4.98
CA ILE A 98 15.82 3.17 4.98
C ILE A 98 14.88 2.94 6.17
N VAL A 99 14.39 1.72 6.35
CA VAL A 99 13.41 1.44 7.41
C VAL A 99 14.03 1.58 8.80
N GLU A 100 15.26 1.09 9.00
CA GLU A 100 15.97 1.21 10.29
C GLU A 100 16.20 2.67 10.69
N VAL A 101 16.64 3.53 9.74
CA VAL A 101 16.86 4.94 10.07
C VAL A 101 15.56 5.68 10.39
N GLN A 102 14.47 5.38 9.67
CA GLN A 102 13.16 5.99 9.92
C GLN A 102 12.59 5.51 11.25
N LYS A 103 12.64 4.20 11.53
CA LYS A 103 12.14 3.62 12.78
C LYS A 103 12.87 4.18 14.00
N GLY A 104 14.19 4.30 13.93
CA GLY A 104 14.97 4.89 15.02
C GLY A 104 14.63 6.37 15.29
N ILE A 105 14.26 7.15 14.26
CA ILE A 105 13.75 8.52 14.46
C ILE A 105 12.36 8.48 15.11
N ILE A 106 11.46 7.65 14.59
CA ILE A 106 10.09 7.48 15.09
C ILE A 106 10.07 7.09 16.58
N GLU A 107 10.93 6.15 16.99
CA GLU A 107 11.05 5.71 18.38
C GLU A 107 11.49 6.84 19.31
N ARG A 108 12.44 7.68 18.88
CA ARG A 108 12.88 8.84 19.67
C ARG A 108 11.74 9.84 19.86
N TYR A 109 11.05 10.22 18.78
CA TYR A 109 9.94 11.17 18.87
C TYR A 109 8.79 10.63 19.74
N HIS A 110 8.47 9.34 19.64
CA HIS A 110 7.48 8.72 20.52
C HIS A 110 7.91 8.78 21.99
N SER A 111 9.17 8.43 22.28
CA SER A 111 9.68 8.41 23.66
C SER A 111 9.76 9.81 24.28
N GLU A 112 10.09 10.83 23.49
CA GLU A 112 10.30 12.20 23.98
C GLU A 112 8.97 12.97 24.12
N TYR A 113 8.04 12.79 23.19
CA TYR A 113 6.83 13.61 23.10
C TYR A 113 5.52 12.83 23.33
N GLY A 114 5.57 11.49 23.38
CA GLY A 114 4.40 10.64 23.61
C GLY A 114 3.42 10.55 22.44
N ILE A 115 3.75 11.12 21.27
CA ILE A 115 2.92 11.04 20.05
C ILE A 115 2.81 9.58 19.58
N ALA A 116 1.61 9.11 19.26
CA ALA A 116 1.41 7.77 18.73
C ALA A 116 1.85 7.67 17.26
N LEU A 117 2.74 6.72 16.93
CA LEU A 117 3.38 6.66 15.62
C LEU A 117 3.41 5.25 15.04
N ALA A 118 3.36 5.15 13.70
CA ALA A 118 3.63 3.92 12.98
C ALA A 118 4.27 4.19 11.62
N LEU A 119 5.00 3.20 11.11
CA LEU A 119 5.61 3.22 9.78
C LEU A 119 5.00 2.14 8.89
N ARG A 120 4.31 2.56 7.82
CA ARG A 120 3.98 1.71 6.69
C ARG A 120 5.12 1.71 5.68
N VAL A 121 5.47 0.53 5.18
CA VAL A 121 6.36 0.37 4.03
C VAL A 121 5.59 -0.28 2.89
N THR A 122 5.53 0.42 1.78
CA THR A 122 4.90 -0.06 0.56
C THR A 122 5.99 -0.48 -0.43
N VAL A 123 6.16 -1.79 -0.59
CA VAL A 123 7.17 -2.38 -1.46
C VAL A 123 6.71 -2.26 -2.91
N ALA A 124 7.59 -1.85 -3.83
CA ALA A 124 7.24 -1.72 -5.23
C ALA A 124 7.09 -3.10 -5.90
N ASP A 125 6.12 -3.24 -6.80
CA ASP A 125 6.02 -4.45 -7.61
C ASP A 125 7.06 -4.44 -8.74
N ILE A 126 8.21 -5.08 -8.49
CA ILE A 126 9.34 -5.11 -9.42
C ILE A 126 9.34 -6.33 -10.35
N ARG A 127 8.31 -7.18 -10.31
CA ARG A 127 8.28 -8.48 -11.02
C ARG A 127 8.32 -8.38 -12.55
N TRP A 128 8.08 -7.19 -13.10
CA TRP A 128 8.19 -6.86 -14.54
C TRP A 128 9.46 -6.05 -14.86
N SER A 129 10.51 -6.19 -14.04
CA SER A 129 11.81 -5.57 -14.30
C SER A 129 12.38 -6.02 -15.66
N ARG A 130 13.18 -5.14 -16.27
CA ARG A 130 13.95 -5.44 -17.49
C ARG A 130 15.39 -5.87 -17.18
N GLU A 131 15.81 -5.74 -15.93
CA GLU A 131 17.21 -5.97 -15.50
C GLU A 131 17.45 -7.42 -15.09
N VAL A 132 16.44 -8.07 -14.51
CA VAL A 132 16.49 -9.45 -14.02
C VAL A 132 15.25 -10.22 -14.45
N ASP A 133 15.31 -11.55 -14.40
CA ASP A 133 14.14 -12.37 -14.72
C ASP A 133 13.05 -12.26 -13.64
N ARG A 134 11.84 -12.73 -13.97
CA ARG A 134 10.67 -12.62 -13.10
C ARG A 134 10.81 -13.41 -11.79
N ARG A 135 11.57 -14.51 -11.77
CA ARG A 135 11.78 -15.33 -10.56
C ARG A 135 12.73 -14.61 -9.62
N GLU A 136 13.82 -14.06 -10.15
CA GLU A 136 14.76 -13.28 -9.37
C GLU A 136 14.12 -11.99 -8.84
N ALA A 137 13.37 -11.26 -9.68
CA ALA A 137 12.63 -10.07 -9.24
C ALA A 137 11.63 -10.39 -8.12
N LEU A 138 10.89 -11.49 -8.23
CA LEU A 138 9.99 -11.95 -7.17
C LEU A 138 10.75 -12.27 -5.87
N ALA A 139 11.87 -13.00 -5.97
CA ALA A 139 12.67 -13.35 -4.80
C ALA A 139 13.20 -12.11 -4.07
N ARG A 140 13.78 -11.15 -4.80
CA ARG A 140 14.27 -9.88 -4.25
C ARG A 140 13.16 -9.03 -3.65
N MET A 141 11.98 -9.01 -4.28
CA MET A 141 10.81 -8.29 -3.76
C MET A 141 10.34 -8.89 -2.43
N LEU A 142 10.24 -10.22 -2.34
CA LEU A 142 9.86 -10.90 -1.10
C LEU A 142 10.92 -10.73 -0.01
N GLU A 143 12.20 -10.78 -0.35
CA GLU A 143 13.29 -10.48 0.57
C GLU A 143 13.19 -9.04 1.09
N THR A 144 12.84 -8.06 0.24
CA THR A 144 12.60 -6.68 0.67
C THR A 144 11.46 -6.56 1.68
N PHE A 145 10.36 -7.32 1.52
CA PHE A 145 9.32 -7.39 2.55
C PHE A 145 9.86 -7.93 3.88
N GLU A 146 10.66 -9.00 3.84
CA GLU A 146 11.27 -9.57 5.04
C GLU A 146 12.20 -8.58 5.74
N GLN A 147 13.07 -7.91 4.98
CA GLN A 147 13.99 -6.90 5.49
C GLN A 147 13.26 -5.70 6.08
N ALA A 148 12.21 -5.19 5.42
CA ALA A 148 11.41 -4.09 5.95
C ALA A 148 10.71 -4.47 7.27
N ALA A 149 10.14 -5.67 7.35
CA ALA A 149 9.51 -6.14 8.58
C ALA A 149 10.53 -6.35 9.72
N GLU A 150 11.73 -6.87 9.43
CA GLU A 150 12.80 -7.02 10.42
C GLU A 150 13.37 -5.68 10.90
N ALA A 151 13.44 -4.69 10.01
CA ALA A 151 13.91 -3.35 10.30
C ALA A 151 12.94 -2.50 11.12
N GLY A 152 11.70 -2.98 11.35
CA GLY A 152 10.72 -2.34 12.22
C GLY A 152 9.58 -1.63 11.50
N ALA A 153 9.29 -1.98 10.24
CA ALA A 153 8.03 -1.62 9.60
C ALA A 153 6.84 -2.20 10.40
N ASP A 154 5.84 -1.36 10.66
CA ASP A 154 4.66 -1.72 11.45
C ASP A 154 3.54 -2.25 10.54
N VAL A 155 3.49 -1.79 9.29
CA VAL A 155 2.52 -2.21 8.27
C VAL A 155 3.24 -2.44 6.93
N LEU A 156 2.97 -3.57 6.27
CA LEU A 156 3.47 -3.84 4.92
C LEU A 156 2.36 -3.78 3.88
N SER A 157 2.66 -3.23 2.71
CA SER A 157 1.70 -3.06 1.61
C SER A 157 2.39 -3.12 0.25
N ILE A 158 1.61 -3.22 -0.82
CA ILE A 158 2.07 -3.22 -2.22
C ILE A 158 0.96 -2.75 -3.15
N GLU A 159 1.33 -2.19 -4.29
CA GLU A 159 0.42 -1.92 -5.40
C GLU A 159 0.70 -2.92 -6.52
N SER A 160 0.15 -4.13 -6.42
CA SER A 160 0.53 -5.23 -7.32
C SER A 160 -0.07 -5.08 -8.72
N ILE A 161 0.65 -5.52 -9.75
CA ILE A 161 0.28 -5.26 -11.16
C ILE A 161 0.02 -6.52 -12.01
N GLY A 162 -0.23 -7.68 -11.38
CA GLY A 162 -0.56 -8.90 -12.12
C GLY A 162 -1.80 -8.77 -12.99
N GLY A 163 -1.68 -9.09 -14.29
CA GLY A 163 -2.76 -8.96 -15.27
C GLY A 163 -2.89 -7.57 -15.89
N LYS A 164 -2.02 -6.62 -15.51
CA LYS A 164 -2.00 -5.25 -16.04
C LYS A 164 -1.77 -5.22 -17.55
N GLU A 165 -1.00 -6.13 -18.10
CA GLU A 165 -0.75 -6.24 -19.54
C GLU A 165 -2.04 -6.45 -20.35
N VAL A 166 -2.96 -7.27 -19.85
CA VAL A 166 -4.28 -7.51 -20.47
C VAL A 166 -5.18 -6.30 -20.24
N PHE A 167 -5.15 -5.73 -19.05
CA PHE A 167 -5.94 -4.54 -18.72
C PHE A 167 -5.58 -3.34 -19.60
N ASP A 168 -4.29 -3.00 -19.69
CA ASP A 168 -3.79 -1.85 -20.47
C ASP A 168 -4.14 -1.99 -21.95
N TYR A 169 -4.07 -3.20 -22.51
CA TYR A 169 -4.52 -3.47 -23.87
C TYR A 169 -6.03 -3.22 -24.04
N SER A 170 -6.82 -3.68 -23.08
CA SER A 170 -8.28 -3.71 -23.15
C SER A 170 -8.90 -2.34 -22.90
N ILE A 171 -8.40 -1.60 -21.90
CA ILE A 171 -8.94 -0.29 -21.51
C ILE A 171 -8.80 0.74 -22.62
N MET A 172 -7.70 0.70 -23.38
CA MET A 172 -7.45 1.56 -24.53
C MET A 172 -8.40 1.30 -25.71
N ARG A 173 -9.10 0.16 -25.71
CA ARG A 173 -10.03 -0.27 -26.76
C ARG A 173 -11.49 -0.28 -26.31
N GLY A 174 -11.75 0.05 -25.04
CA GLY A 174 -13.09 -0.11 -24.46
C GLY A 174 -13.55 -1.57 -24.42
N ASP A 175 -12.63 -2.53 -24.44
CA ASP A 175 -12.96 -3.97 -24.39
C ASP A 175 -13.33 -4.37 -22.96
N LEU A 176 -14.64 -4.36 -22.68
CA LEU A 176 -15.19 -4.75 -21.38
C LEU A 176 -14.89 -6.21 -21.02
N LYS A 177 -14.80 -7.11 -22.01
CA LYS A 177 -14.52 -8.54 -21.74
C LYS A 177 -13.07 -8.72 -21.33
N GLY A 178 -12.16 -8.05 -22.02
CA GLY A 178 -10.74 -8.03 -21.65
C GLY A 178 -10.48 -7.38 -20.29
N ILE A 179 -11.19 -6.29 -19.96
CA ILE A 179 -11.15 -5.67 -18.63
C ILE A 179 -11.65 -6.64 -17.55
N ALA A 180 -12.79 -7.29 -17.79
CA ALA A 180 -13.36 -8.27 -16.85
C ALA A 180 -12.44 -9.49 -16.67
N LEU A 181 -11.78 -9.97 -17.71
CA LEU A 181 -10.77 -11.03 -17.62
C LEU A 181 -9.58 -10.58 -16.74
N ALA A 182 -9.06 -9.38 -16.97
CA ALA A 182 -7.93 -8.86 -16.21
C ALA A 182 -8.27 -8.68 -14.73
N LEU A 183 -9.37 -7.99 -14.41
CA LEU A 183 -9.74 -7.64 -13.04
C LEU A 183 -10.51 -8.74 -12.29
N GLY A 184 -11.25 -9.59 -12.98
CA GLY A 184 -12.05 -10.64 -12.37
C GLY A 184 -11.33 -11.98 -12.23
N VAL A 185 -10.27 -12.21 -13.01
CA VAL A 185 -9.57 -13.51 -13.05
C VAL A 185 -8.08 -13.38 -12.83
N LEU A 186 -7.37 -12.64 -13.70
CA LEU A 186 -5.91 -12.60 -13.70
C LEU A 186 -5.34 -11.89 -12.47
N ALA A 187 -5.81 -10.67 -12.21
CA ALA A 187 -5.33 -9.86 -11.09
C ALA A 187 -5.69 -10.48 -9.74
N PRO A 188 -6.93 -10.97 -9.47
CA PRO A 188 -7.23 -11.67 -8.22
C PRO A 188 -6.38 -12.93 -8.05
N ALA A 189 -6.12 -13.71 -9.11
CA ALA A 189 -5.27 -14.90 -8.99
C ALA A 189 -3.82 -14.54 -8.61
N ASP A 190 -3.30 -13.43 -9.12
CA ASP A 190 -1.97 -12.92 -8.77
C ASP A 190 -1.92 -12.39 -7.33
N VAL A 191 -2.87 -11.52 -6.95
CA VAL A 191 -3.03 -11.01 -5.58
C VAL A 191 -3.11 -12.18 -4.61
N ALA A 192 -3.88 -13.23 -4.94
CA ALA A 192 -4.05 -14.37 -4.06
C ALA A 192 -2.74 -15.10 -3.76
N ARG A 193 -1.91 -15.30 -4.79
CA ARG A 193 -0.61 -15.97 -4.63
C ARG A 193 0.35 -15.08 -3.85
N LEU A 194 0.40 -13.79 -4.18
CA LEU A 194 1.34 -12.87 -3.57
C LEU A 194 1.02 -12.62 -2.09
N TRP A 195 -0.26 -12.42 -1.75
CA TRP A 195 -0.66 -12.15 -0.37
C TRP A 195 -0.51 -13.33 0.56
N ARG A 196 -0.52 -14.58 0.08
CA ARG A 196 -0.13 -15.73 0.92
C ARG A 196 1.31 -15.62 1.40
N GLU A 197 2.22 -15.20 0.53
CA GLU A 197 3.63 -15.01 0.88
C GLU A 197 3.79 -13.81 1.82
N ILE A 198 3.19 -12.66 1.48
CA ILE A 198 3.26 -11.45 2.31
C ILE A 198 2.67 -11.70 3.71
N SER A 199 1.48 -12.30 3.79
CA SER A 199 0.84 -12.63 5.07
C SER A 199 1.67 -13.62 5.89
N SER A 200 2.36 -14.56 5.25
CA SER A 200 3.29 -15.48 5.92
C SER A 200 4.52 -14.75 6.48
N ILE A 201 5.07 -13.80 5.73
CA ILE A 201 6.18 -12.94 6.17
C ILE A 201 5.78 -12.10 7.39
N THR A 202 4.59 -11.47 7.33
CA THR A 202 4.08 -10.63 8.41
C THR A 202 3.69 -11.46 9.63
N ALA A 203 3.10 -12.65 9.47
CA ALA A 203 2.68 -13.49 10.61
C ALA A 203 3.85 -13.98 11.48
N LYS A 204 5.03 -14.14 10.88
CA LYS A 204 6.27 -14.50 11.61
C LYS A 204 6.87 -13.32 12.39
N ARG A 205 6.35 -12.11 12.17
CA ARG A 205 6.91 -10.84 12.66
C ARG A 205 5.79 -10.05 13.37
N LYS A 206 6.11 -9.03 14.17
CA LYS A 206 5.08 -8.18 14.82
C LYS A 206 4.62 -7.07 13.87
N THR A 207 4.37 -7.41 12.61
CA THR A 207 4.07 -6.48 11.52
C THR A 207 2.71 -6.81 10.94
N LEU A 208 1.90 -5.80 10.63
CA LEU A 208 0.59 -6.02 10.02
C LEU A 208 0.70 -6.21 8.50
N ALA A 209 -0.08 -7.16 8.00
CA ALA A 209 -0.42 -7.27 6.58
C ALA A 209 -1.46 -6.18 6.26
N GLY A 210 -1.02 -5.05 5.70
CA GLY A 210 -1.85 -3.86 5.47
C GLY A 210 -2.90 -4.09 4.39
N GLY A 211 -2.53 -3.91 3.13
CA GLY A 211 -3.41 -4.23 1.99
C GLY A 211 -2.77 -3.93 0.65
N ASP A 212 -3.47 -4.35 -0.41
CA ASP A 212 -3.11 -4.05 -1.79
C ASP A 212 -3.90 -2.84 -2.31
N SER A 213 -3.62 -2.40 -3.53
CA SER A 213 -4.47 -1.46 -4.26
C SER A 213 -4.55 -1.79 -5.74
N ALA A 214 -5.71 -1.58 -6.36
CA ALA A 214 -5.84 -1.65 -7.81
C ALA A 214 -5.33 -0.37 -8.49
N CYS A 215 -4.32 0.30 -7.93
CA CYS A 215 -3.81 1.57 -8.43
C CYS A 215 -3.34 1.46 -9.89
N GLY A 216 -2.57 0.43 -10.21
CA GLY A 216 -2.14 0.11 -11.57
C GLY A 216 -3.27 -0.21 -12.56
N PHE A 217 -4.53 -0.25 -12.10
CA PHE A 217 -5.71 -0.52 -12.92
C PHE A 217 -6.72 0.63 -12.83
N ALA A 218 -7.44 0.71 -11.72
CA ALA A 218 -8.53 1.67 -11.53
C ALA A 218 -8.03 3.12 -11.45
N ASN A 219 -6.85 3.39 -10.86
CA ASN A 219 -6.30 4.74 -10.88
C ASN A 219 -5.75 5.10 -12.27
N THR A 220 -5.24 4.14 -13.05
CA THR A 220 -4.93 4.35 -14.47
C THR A 220 -6.18 4.76 -15.24
N ALA A 221 -7.29 4.02 -15.11
CA ALA A 221 -8.54 4.38 -15.76
C ALA A 221 -9.06 5.76 -15.32
N MET A 222 -9.00 6.06 -14.02
CA MET A 222 -9.37 7.37 -13.48
C MET A 222 -8.50 8.50 -14.07
N LYS A 223 -7.18 8.31 -14.19
CA LYS A 223 -6.28 9.32 -14.77
C LYS A 223 -6.51 9.52 -16.27
N LEU A 224 -6.76 8.45 -17.02
CA LEU A 224 -7.13 8.55 -18.44
C LEU A 224 -8.50 9.23 -18.63
N ALA A 225 -9.43 9.04 -17.71
CA ALA A 225 -10.71 9.73 -17.72
C ALA A 225 -10.56 11.22 -17.40
N SER A 226 -9.62 11.55 -16.50
CA SER A 226 -9.23 12.92 -16.12
C SER A 226 -10.44 13.81 -15.76
N GLY A 227 -10.31 15.13 -15.91
CA GLY A 227 -11.41 16.09 -15.76
C GLY A 227 -12.35 16.11 -16.98
N PHE A 228 -13.46 16.85 -16.87
CA PHE A 228 -14.52 16.90 -17.89
C PHE A 228 -14.09 17.33 -19.30
N LYS A 229 -12.98 18.07 -19.43
CA LYS A 229 -12.51 18.67 -20.68
C LYS A 229 -11.54 17.80 -21.49
N SER A 230 -10.62 17.10 -20.82
CA SER A 230 -9.50 16.38 -21.44
C SER A 230 -9.56 14.89 -21.15
N ARG A 231 -10.69 14.26 -21.50
CA ARG A 231 -10.92 12.83 -21.25
C ARG A 231 -10.44 11.97 -22.42
N MET A 232 -9.63 10.96 -22.13
CA MET A 232 -9.27 9.91 -23.09
C MET A 232 -10.20 8.71 -23.02
N LEU A 233 -10.95 8.56 -21.91
CA LEU A 233 -12.00 7.55 -21.75
C LEU A 233 -13.21 8.07 -20.98
N PRO A 234 -14.41 7.45 -21.12
CA PRO A 234 -15.61 7.88 -20.41
C PRO A 234 -15.51 7.67 -18.89
N HIS A 235 -16.01 8.63 -18.09
CA HIS A 235 -16.09 8.47 -16.62
C HIS A 235 -16.91 7.27 -16.19
N THR A 236 -17.94 6.89 -16.95
CA THR A 236 -18.73 5.68 -16.72
C THR A 236 -17.90 4.40 -16.82
N LEU A 237 -16.96 4.34 -17.76
CA LEU A 237 -16.03 3.22 -17.87
C LEU A 237 -15.04 3.21 -16.69
N ALA A 238 -14.50 4.37 -16.30
CA ALA A 238 -13.63 4.46 -15.12
C ALA A 238 -14.33 4.01 -13.83
N ALA A 239 -15.60 4.39 -13.66
CA ALA A 239 -16.42 3.97 -12.53
C ALA A 239 -16.67 2.44 -12.55
N LEU A 240 -16.97 1.87 -13.72
CA LEU A 240 -17.12 0.43 -13.86
C LEU A 240 -15.82 -0.32 -13.53
N VAL A 241 -14.68 0.17 -14.01
CA VAL A 241 -13.35 -0.38 -13.67
C VAL A 241 -13.13 -0.35 -12.16
N ARG A 242 -13.47 0.75 -11.46
CA ARG A 242 -13.35 0.82 -10.00
C ARG A 242 -14.18 -0.25 -9.31
N ALA A 243 -15.44 -0.42 -9.72
CA ALA A 243 -16.31 -1.46 -9.17
C ALA A 243 -15.74 -2.87 -9.41
N MET A 244 -15.21 -3.13 -10.62
CA MET A 244 -14.56 -4.40 -10.95
C MET A 244 -13.25 -4.64 -10.17
N SER A 245 -12.59 -3.58 -9.68
CA SER A 245 -11.37 -3.69 -8.88
C SER A 245 -11.61 -4.05 -7.41
N ALA A 246 -12.80 -3.82 -6.86
CA ALA A 246 -13.13 -4.18 -5.48
C ALA A 246 -12.86 -5.67 -5.14
N PRO A 247 -13.40 -6.66 -5.88
CA PRO A 247 -13.13 -8.06 -5.58
C PRO A 247 -11.66 -8.45 -5.77
N ARG A 248 -10.91 -7.75 -6.63
CA ARG A 248 -9.46 -7.93 -6.77
C ARG A 248 -8.74 -7.49 -5.51
N THR A 249 -9.03 -6.31 -4.98
CA THR A 249 -8.38 -5.80 -3.76
C THR A 249 -8.84 -6.56 -2.52
N LEU A 250 -10.11 -6.99 -2.46
CA LEU A 250 -10.66 -7.86 -1.40
C LEU A 250 -9.85 -9.16 -1.25
N LYS A 251 -9.30 -9.69 -2.35
CA LYS A 251 -8.52 -10.94 -2.33
C LYS A 251 -7.31 -10.88 -1.40
N ALA A 252 -6.71 -9.71 -1.20
CA ALA A 252 -5.62 -9.55 -0.23
C ALA A 252 -6.08 -9.91 1.20
N PHE A 253 -7.28 -9.47 1.58
CA PHE A 253 -7.88 -9.74 2.89
C PHE A 253 -8.33 -11.19 3.03
N GLU A 254 -8.82 -11.80 1.95
CA GLU A 254 -9.10 -13.24 1.93
C GLU A 254 -7.83 -14.09 2.13
N GLU A 255 -6.65 -13.52 1.85
CA GLU A 255 -5.35 -14.21 1.95
C GLU A 255 -4.47 -13.68 3.09
N GLY A 256 -5.09 -13.01 4.08
CA GLY A 256 -4.47 -12.70 5.37
C GLY A 256 -4.16 -11.23 5.64
N ALA A 257 -4.43 -10.32 4.70
CA ALA A 257 -4.40 -8.89 5.00
C ALA A 257 -5.46 -8.53 6.04
N VAL A 258 -5.12 -7.63 6.97
CA VAL A 258 -5.98 -7.20 8.07
C VAL A 258 -6.28 -5.70 8.05
N GLY A 259 -5.60 -4.95 7.19
CA GLY A 259 -5.66 -3.49 7.15
C GLY A 259 -4.55 -2.84 7.99
N PRO A 260 -4.49 -1.49 7.97
CA PRO A 260 -5.29 -0.61 7.13
C PRO A 260 -4.96 -0.78 5.64
N GLY A 261 -5.96 -0.64 4.76
CA GLY A 261 -5.78 -0.72 3.30
C GLY A 261 -4.97 0.45 2.75
N LYS A 262 -4.48 0.32 1.51
CA LYS A 262 -3.68 1.37 0.83
C LYS A 262 -4.49 2.64 0.56
N ASP A 263 -3.88 3.80 0.77
CA ASP A 263 -4.45 5.14 0.56
C ASP A 263 -5.07 5.34 -0.83
N CYS A 264 -4.40 4.84 -1.87
CA CYS A 264 -4.77 5.02 -3.26
C CYS A 264 -5.84 4.01 -3.75
N ALA A 265 -6.23 3.04 -2.93
CA ALA A 265 -7.30 2.10 -3.21
C ALA A 265 -8.66 2.72 -2.88
N TYR A 266 -9.18 3.56 -3.79
CA TYR A 266 -10.52 4.15 -3.63
C TYR A 266 -11.62 3.09 -3.53
N GLU A 267 -11.37 1.86 -3.98
CA GLU A 267 -12.26 0.72 -3.81
C GLU A 267 -12.33 0.18 -2.37
N ASN A 268 -11.49 0.65 -1.42
CA ASN A 268 -11.51 0.19 -0.02
C ASN A 268 -12.84 0.42 0.71
N VAL A 269 -13.72 1.29 0.19
CA VAL A 269 -15.04 1.56 0.78
C VAL A 269 -16.07 0.46 0.45
N ILE A 270 -15.78 -0.41 -0.54
CA ILE A 270 -16.63 -1.50 -1.00
C ILE A 270 -16.28 -2.78 -0.23
#